data_AF-A0A9D2FP19-F1
#
_entry.id   AF-A0A9D2FP19-F1
#
_cell.length_a   1.000
_cell.length_b   1.000
_cell.length_c   1.000
_cell.angle_alpha   90.00
_cell.angle_beta   90.00
_cell.angle_gamma   90.00
#
_symmetry.space_group_name_H-M   'P 1'
#
loop_
_entity.id
_entity.type
_entity.pdbx_description
1 polymer ?
#
loop_
_entity_poly.entity_id
_entity_poly.type
_entity_poly.pdbx_seq_one_letter_code
_entity_poly.pdbx_strand_id
1 'polypeptide(L)'
;MWLNENAGILVLVIGVICIALLAVVLWLVFSLRSRFAVQRLKFVGLYSTDMTTRTPYAALTIGNKSVSEIAIREIGIKNGGIAFDLTQLYREKAGLDARARIVIEQRHSIDFTLSVSELQGVLIDGKKGKELKTLRLYALDLMGNVYEGRIGAVKKLLASAENGTLSAQTASSAQTAPRNLPNASSEGADSGKTQNAFPPAETEQVQDETGSKEDSDKE
;
A
#
# COMPACT_ATOMS: atom_id res chain seq x y z
N MET A 1 34.11 -14.33 60.66
CA MET A 1 34.29 -12.94 61.13
C MET A 1 34.62 -11.96 60.00
N TRP A 2 35.35 -12.37 58.95
CA TRP A 2 35.75 -11.49 57.83
C TRP A 2 34.60 -10.82 57.03
N LEU A 3 33.45 -11.49 56.88
CA LEU A 3 32.27 -10.91 56.20
C LEU A 3 31.68 -9.70 56.94
N ASN A 4 31.82 -9.64 58.26
CA ASN A 4 31.21 -8.58 59.07
C ASN A 4 32.10 -7.33 59.13
N GLU A 5 33.42 -7.51 59.11
CA GLU A 5 34.41 -6.42 59.09
C GLU A 5 34.40 -5.65 57.76
N ASN A 6 34.13 -6.34 56.65
CA ASN A 6 34.05 -5.73 55.32
C ASN A 6 32.61 -5.52 54.82
N ALA A 7 31.61 -5.69 55.70
CA ALA A 7 30.19 -5.60 55.33
C ALA A 7 29.85 -4.25 54.66
N GLY A 8 30.43 -3.15 55.13
CA GLY A 8 30.22 -1.82 54.53
C GLY A 8 30.72 -1.70 53.10
N ILE A 9 31.91 -2.27 52.80
CA ILE A 9 32.48 -2.28 51.44
C ILE A 9 31.64 -3.19 50.54
N LEU A 10 31.21 -4.33 51.06
CA LEU A 10 30.41 -5.30 50.32
C LEU A 10 29.03 -4.71 49.92
N VAL A 11 28.38 -3.98 50.84
CA VAL A 11 27.13 -3.26 50.56
C VAL A 11 27.33 -2.16 49.51
N LEU A 12 28.45 -1.43 49.56
CA LEU A 12 28.77 -0.40 48.56
C LEU A 12 28.94 -1.01 47.18
N VAL A 13 29.73 -2.08 47.05
CA VAL A 13 29.95 -2.77 45.77
C VAL A 13 28.65 -3.32 45.21
N ILE A 14 27.81 -3.98 46.03
CA ILE A 14 26.49 -4.45 45.59
C ILE A 14 25.60 -3.28 45.16
N GLY A 15 25.60 -2.18 45.93
CA GLY A 15 24.83 -0.99 45.59
C GLY A 15 25.20 -0.40 44.23
N VAL A 16 26.50 -0.28 43.94
CA VAL A 16 26.99 0.21 42.64
C VAL A 16 26.59 -0.74 41.51
N ILE A 17 26.70 -2.05 41.71
CA ILE A 17 26.27 -3.06 40.72
C ILE A 17 24.76 -2.97 40.49
N CYS A 18 23.95 -2.83 41.55
CA CYS A 18 22.50 -2.67 41.43
C CYS A 18 22.14 -1.41 40.63
N ILE A 19 22.79 -0.27 40.89
CA ILE A 19 22.56 0.97 40.14
C ILE A 19 22.95 0.80 38.67
N ALA A 20 24.10 0.17 38.39
CA ALA A 20 24.54 -0.09 37.02
C ALA A 20 23.56 -1.00 36.26
N LEU A 21 23.08 -2.07 36.89
CA LEU A 21 22.07 -2.96 36.31
C LEU A 21 20.75 -2.22 36.05
N LEU A 22 20.32 -1.36 36.97
CA LEU A 22 19.09 -0.57 36.82
C LEU A 22 19.22 0.41 35.64
N ALA A 23 20.37 1.05 35.46
CA ALA A 23 20.64 1.92 34.31
C ALA A 23 20.57 1.15 32.98
N VAL A 24 21.12 -0.07 32.91
CA VAL A 24 21.04 -0.93 31.72
C VAL A 24 19.59 -1.33 31.43
N VAL A 25 18.80 -1.68 32.45
CA VAL A 25 17.38 -2.02 32.29
C VAL A 25 16.59 -0.81 31.76
N LEU A 26 16.79 0.38 32.33
CA LEU A 26 16.14 1.60 31.85
C LEU A 26 16.53 1.92 30.41
N TRP A 27 17.82 1.78 30.08
CA TRP A 27 18.30 1.95 28.70
C TRP A 27 17.64 0.95 27.75
N LEU A 28 17.53 -0.32 28.16
CA LEU A 28 16.88 -1.36 27.36
C LEU A 28 15.40 -1.03 27.13
N VAL A 29 14.64 -0.68 28.17
CA VAL A 29 13.22 -0.30 28.06
C VAL A 29 13.04 0.91 27.15
N PHE A 30 13.89 1.93 27.27
CA PHE A 30 13.84 3.11 26.41
C PHE A 30 14.17 2.77 24.94
N SER A 31 15.16 1.90 24.73
CA SER A 31 15.53 1.41 23.40
C SER A 31 14.42 0.55 22.77
N LEU A 32 13.73 -0.29 23.55
CA LEU A 32 12.59 -1.06 23.08
C LEU A 32 11.42 -0.15 22.75
N ARG A 33 11.09 0.81 23.62
CA ARG A 33 10.02 1.79 23.37
C ARG A 33 10.27 2.55 22.08
N SER A 34 11.50 3.04 21.85
CA SER A 34 11.84 3.74 20.62
C SER A 34 11.78 2.84 19.38
N ARG A 35 12.07 1.53 19.48
CA ARG A 35 11.95 0.61 18.33
C ARG A 35 10.52 0.18 18.03
N PHE A 36 9.68 -0.04 19.05
CA PHE A 36 8.29 -0.47 18.88
C PHE A 36 7.32 0.69 18.58
N ALA A 37 7.63 1.91 19.02
CA ALA A 37 6.78 3.08 18.78
C ALA A 37 6.91 3.67 17.38
N VAL A 38 8.02 3.43 16.67
CA VAL A 38 8.43 4.36 15.61
C VAL A 38 7.71 4.17 14.28
N GLN A 39 7.27 2.97 13.89
CA GLN A 39 6.53 2.82 12.62
C GLN A 39 5.49 1.70 12.66
N ARG A 40 4.33 2.00 13.24
CA ARG A 40 3.13 1.15 13.10
C ARG A 40 2.63 1.09 11.66
N LEU A 41 2.92 2.12 10.86
CA LEU A 41 2.56 2.20 9.45
C LEU A 41 3.80 2.05 8.55
N LYS A 42 3.64 1.29 7.47
CA LYS A 42 4.57 1.17 6.34
C LYS A 42 4.04 2.03 5.20
N PHE A 43 4.89 2.88 4.67
CA PHE A 43 4.57 3.71 3.51
C PHE A 43 5.33 3.19 2.30
N VAL A 44 4.60 2.96 1.21
CA VAL A 44 5.17 2.57 -0.08
C VAL A 44 4.61 3.52 -1.12
N GLY A 45 5.48 4.14 -1.91
CA GLY A 45 5.09 4.96 -3.05
C GLY A 45 5.77 4.42 -4.29
N LEU A 46 5.00 3.81 -5.17
CA LEU A 46 5.46 3.30 -6.46
C LEU A 46 4.99 4.23 -7.57
N TYR A 47 5.80 4.29 -8.62
CA TYR A 47 5.37 4.77 -9.92
C TYR A 47 5.04 3.53 -10.75
N SER A 48 3.83 3.50 -11.29
CA SER A 48 3.36 2.45 -12.19
C SER A 48 2.75 3.09 -13.44
N THR A 49 2.67 2.31 -14.51
CA THR A 49 2.03 2.71 -15.76
C THR A 49 0.97 1.69 -16.07
N ASP A 50 -0.26 2.15 -16.28
CA ASP A 50 -1.34 1.27 -16.69
C ASP A 50 -1.03 0.72 -18.10
N MET A 51 -1.08 -0.60 -18.27
CA MET A 51 -0.77 -1.24 -19.54
C MET A 51 -1.79 -0.91 -20.63
N THR A 52 -3.05 -0.65 -20.24
CA THR A 52 -4.14 -0.43 -21.20
C THR A 52 -4.15 1.02 -21.67
N THR A 53 -4.16 1.96 -20.73
CA THR A 53 -4.23 3.40 -21.04
C THR A 53 -2.86 4.02 -21.31
N ARG A 54 -1.77 3.30 -20.98
CA ARG A 54 -0.39 3.81 -21.00
C ARG A 54 -0.21 5.11 -20.21
N THR A 55 -1.09 5.35 -19.24
CA THR A 55 -1.02 6.53 -18.40
C THR A 55 -0.17 6.24 -17.15
N PRO A 56 0.84 7.06 -16.87
CA PRO A 56 1.63 6.96 -15.65
C PRO A 56 0.80 7.41 -14.44
N TYR A 57 0.90 6.68 -13.32
CA TYR A 57 0.24 7.02 -12.05
C TYR A 57 1.15 6.70 -10.86
N ALA A 58 0.90 7.37 -9.74
CA ALA A 58 1.50 7.02 -8.46
C ALA A 58 0.56 6.11 -7.67
N ALA A 59 1.08 4.97 -7.24
CA ALA A 59 0.43 4.09 -6.29
C ALA A 59 1.02 4.34 -4.89
N LEU A 60 0.19 4.82 -3.98
CA LEU A 60 0.53 5.12 -2.60
C LEU A 60 -0.15 4.09 -1.70
N THR A 61 0.64 3.31 -0.98
CA THR A 61 0.14 2.28 -0.08
C THR A 61 0.54 2.61 1.35
N ILE A 62 -0.43 2.57 2.25
CA ILE A 62 -0.23 2.72 3.69
C ILE A 62 -0.63 1.40 4.35
N GLY A 63 0.37 0.62 4.73
CA GLY A 63 0.19 -0.68 5.37
C GLY A 63 0.30 -0.60 6.88
N ASN A 64 -0.64 -1.19 7.60
CA ASN A 64 -0.58 -1.33 9.05
C ASN A 64 0.26 -2.56 9.42
N LYS A 65 1.42 -2.34 10.03
CA LYS A 65 2.28 -3.39 10.60
C LYS A 65 1.89 -3.75 12.03
N SER A 66 1.06 -2.93 12.67
CA SER A 66 0.60 -3.16 14.04
C SER A 66 -0.30 -4.39 14.11
N VAL A 67 -0.39 -4.95 15.32
CA VAL A 67 -1.39 -5.95 15.69
C VAL A 67 -2.73 -5.32 16.09
N SER A 68 -2.77 -3.99 16.21
CA SER A 68 -3.99 -3.23 16.48
C SER A 68 -4.47 -2.53 15.21
N GLU A 69 -5.77 -2.32 15.12
CA GLU A 69 -6.35 -1.38 14.16
C GLU A 69 -5.83 0.04 14.41
N ILE A 70 -5.76 0.83 13.34
CA ILE A 70 -5.35 2.22 13.41
C ILE A 70 -6.38 3.06 12.67
N ALA A 71 -7.06 3.92 13.42
CA ALA A 71 -7.96 4.90 12.86
C ALA A 71 -7.17 6.15 12.44
N ILE A 72 -7.32 6.52 11.18
CA ILE A 72 -6.62 7.64 10.53
C ILE A 72 -7.57 8.83 10.44
N ARG A 73 -7.09 9.96 10.94
CA ARG A 73 -7.76 11.25 10.83
C ARG A 73 -7.46 11.92 9.50
N GLU A 74 -6.19 11.88 9.08
CA GLU A 74 -5.69 12.62 7.93
C GLU A 74 -4.64 11.79 7.17
N ILE A 75 -4.70 11.83 5.84
CA ILE A 75 -3.72 11.24 4.93
C ILE A 75 -3.30 12.31 3.93
N GLY A 76 -2.01 12.41 3.65
CA GLY A 76 -1.55 13.40 2.70
C GLY A 76 -0.12 13.21 2.24
N ILE A 77 0.32 14.14 1.40
CA ILE A 77 1.71 14.20 0.93
C ILE A 77 2.37 15.45 1.50
N LYS A 78 3.59 15.29 2.02
CA LYS A 78 4.45 16.40 2.42
C LYS A 78 5.51 16.65 1.36
N ASN A 79 5.68 17.91 0.96
CA ASN A 79 6.83 18.38 0.19
C ASN A 79 7.72 19.24 1.10
N GLY A 80 8.80 18.64 1.61
CA GLY A 80 9.66 19.30 2.60
C GLY A 80 8.90 19.60 3.89
N GLY A 81 8.59 20.87 4.13
CA GLY A 81 7.88 21.34 5.33
C GLY A 81 6.38 21.62 5.11
N ILE A 82 5.88 21.50 3.88
CA ILE A 82 4.46 21.79 3.56
C ILE A 82 3.71 20.47 3.46
N ALA A 83 2.61 20.35 4.20
CA ALA A 83 1.70 19.21 4.15
C ALA A 83 0.49 19.54 3.28
N PHE A 84 0.14 18.61 2.40
CA PHE A 84 -1.05 18.67 1.56
C PHE A 84 -1.98 17.55 1.97
N ASP A 85 -3.15 17.91 2.50
CA ASP A 85 -4.19 16.98 2.92
C ASP A 85 -4.89 16.40 1.67
N LEU A 86 -4.90 15.07 1.58
CA LEU A 86 -5.53 14.30 0.50
C LEU A 86 -6.68 13.41 1.01
N THR A 87 -7.10 13.62 2.25
CA THR A 87 -8.11 12.78 2.91
C THR A 87 -9.43 12.79 2.17
N GLN A 88 -9.87 13.96 1.69
CA GLN A 88 -11.09 14.07 0.91
C GLN A 88 -10.97 13.35 -0.43
N LEU A 89 -9.87 13.55 -1.15
CA LEU A 89 -9.61 12.88 -2.43
C LEU A 89 -9.55 11.36 -2.27
N TYR A 90 -8.97 10.87 -1.17
CA TYR A 90 -8.99 9.45 -0.83
C TYR A 90 -10.41 8.94 -0.61
N ARG A 91 -11.25 9.66 0.15
CA ARG A 91 -12.65 9.25 0.39
C ARG A 91 -13.44 9.17 -0.90
N GLU A 92 -13.30 10.16 -1.77
CA GLU A 92 -13.96 10.19 -3.08
C GLU A 92 -13.58 8.99 -3.94
N LYS A 93 -12.28 8.65 -4.02
CA LYS A 93 -11.81 7.50 -4.82
C LYS A 93 -12.14 6.15 -4.20
N ALA A 94 -12.17 6.07 -2.88
CA ALA A 94 -12.54 4.85 -2.16
C ALA A 94 -14.06 4.64 -2.09
N GLY A 95 -14.87 5.58 -2.62
CA GLY A 95 -16.33 5.53 -2.53
C GLY A 95 -16.86 5.67 -1.10
N LEU A 96 -16.11 6.33 -0.23
CA LEU A 96 -16.45 6.53 1.17
C LEU A 96 -17.21 7.85 1.36
N ASP A 97 -18.10 7.88 2.36
CA ASP A 97 -18.78 9.10 2.76
C ASP A 97 -17.78 10.19 3.20
N ALA A 98 -18.15 11.46 3.01
CA ALA A 98 -17.31 12.61 3.35
C ALA A 98 -16.94 12.67 4.84
N ARG A 99 -17.66 11.97 5.73
CA ARG A 99 -17.38 11.85 7.18
C ARG A 99 -16.97 10.45 7.60
N ALA A 100 -16.82 9.50 6.67
CA ALA A 100 -16.42 8.15 6.99
C ALA A 100 -15.09 8.10 7.75
N ARG A 101 -15.01 7.21 8.74
CA ARG A 101 -13.77 6.94 9.45
C ARG A 101 -12.90 6.05 8.57
N ILE A 102 -11.65 6.45 8.39
CA ILE A 102 -10.66 5.61 7.70
C ILE A 102 -9.99 4.77 8.78
N VAL A 103 -10.21 3.46 8.76
CA VAL A 103 -9.59 2.51 9.68
C VAL A 103 -8.76 1.56 8.86
N ILE A 104 -7.48 1.42 9.21
CA ILE A 104 -6.59 0.42 8.62
C ILE A 104 -6.53 -0.75 9.59
N GLU A 105 -7.12 -1.88 9.19
CA GLU A 105 -7.15 -3.10 9.99
C GLU A 105 -5.76 -3.67 10.26
N GLN A 106 -5.67 -4.60 11.22
CA GLN A 106 -4.43 -5.28 11.53
C GLN A 106 -3.85 -5.96 10.28
N ARG A 107 -2.57 -5.71 9.98
CA ARG A 107 -1.87 -6.32 8.83
C ARG A 107 -2.49 -6.01 7.45
N HIS A 108 -3.44 -5.08 7.38
CA HIS A 108 -4.03 -4.62 6.14
C HIS A 108 -3.37 -3.34 5.64
N SER A 109 -3.60 -3.04 4.37
CA SER A 109 -3.17 -1.80 3.75
C SER A 109 -4.34 -1.10 3.08
N ILE A 110 -4.24 0.21 3.03
CA ILE A 110 -5.05 1.03 2.14
C ILE A 110 -4.19 1.46 0.96
N ASP A 111 -4.81 1.47 -0.21
CA ASP A 111 -4.18 1.86 -1.46
C ASP A 111 -4.85 3.13 -1.98
N PHE A 112 -4.03 4.03 -2.49
CA PHE A 112 -4.47 5.30 -3.03
C PHE A 112 -3.69 5.63 -4.29
N THR A 113 -4.40 5.82 -5.40
CA THR A 113 -3.79 6.11 -6.69
C THR A 113 -3.99 7.56 -7.07
N LEU A 114 -2.92 8.21 -7.51
CA LEU A 114 -2.95 9.58 -8.03
C LEU A 114 -2.42 9.62 -9.46
N SER A 115 -3.13 10.32 -10.33
CA SER A 115 -2.62 10.65 -11.66
C SER A 115 -1.51 11.69 -11.58
N VAL A 116 -0.75 11.84 -12.65
CA VAL A 116 0.28 12.90 -12.75
C VAL A 116 -0.35 14.29 -12.64
N SER A 117 -1.51 14.52 -13.24
CA SER A 117 -2.18 15.83 -13.19
C SER A 117 -2.66 16.18 -11.78
N GLU A 118 -3.21 15.22 -11.03
CA GLU A 118 -3.59 15.40 -9.63
C GLU A 118 -2.37 15.71 -8.76
N LEU A 119 -1.28 14.97 -8.94
CA LEU A 119 -0.04 15.23 -8.20
C LEU A 119 0.54 16.61 -8.50
N GLN A 120 0.51 17.04 -9.77
CA GLN A 120 0.97 18.37 -10.17
C GLN A 120 0.07 19.46 -9.57
N GLY A 121 -1.25 19.30 -9.64
CA GLY A 121 -2.21 20.24 -9.07
C GLY A 121 -2.08 20.39 -7.55
N VAL A 122 -1.76 19.31 -6.84
CA VAL A 122 -1.56 19.32 -5.39
C VAL A 122 -0.21 19.94 -5.01
N LEU A 123 0.87 19.65 -5.74
CA LEU A 123 2.23 19.98 -5.31
C LEU A 123 2.79 21.27 -5.93
N ILE A 124 2.20 21.75 -7.02
CA ILE A 124 2.69 22.86 -7.85
C ILE A 124 1.58 23.90 -8.01
N ASP A 125 1.29 24.64 -6.95
CA ASP A 125 0.36 25.76 -7.04
C ASP A 125 1.09 27.03 -7.54
N GLY A 126 0.74 27.47 -8.76
CA GLY A 126 0.94 28.82 -9.29
C GLY A 126 2.35 29.31 -9.65
N LYS A 127 2.63 29.45 -10.96
CA LYS A 127 3.60 30.34 -11.68
C LYS A 127 5.07 30.47 -11.21
N LYS A 128 5.47 29.91 -10.07
CA LYS A 128 6.86 29.80 -9.60
C LYS A 128 7.00 28.43 -8.95
N GLY A 129 7.19 27.41 -9.79
CA GLY A 129 7.26 26.01 -9.39
C GLY A 129 8.17 25.84 -8.17
N LYS A 130 7.57 25.49 -7.03
CA LYS A 130 8.35 25.15 -5.83
C LYS A 130 9.14 23.90 -6.16
N GLU A 131 10.47 24.01 -6.06
CA GLU A 131 11.38 22.89 -6.23
C GLU A 131 10.94 21.69 -5.39
N LEU A 132 10.80 20.53 -6.03
CA LEU A 132 10.47 19.27 -5.36
C LEU A 132 11.59 18.90 -4.39
N LYS A 133 11.39 19.14 -3.09
CA LYS A 133 12.35 18.81 -2.04
C LYS A 133 12.31 17.31 -1.74
N THR A 134 11.86 16.94 -0.53
CA THR A 134 11.64 15.54 -0.15
C THR A 134 10.15 15.30 -0.13
N LEU A 135 9.67 14.38 -0.96
CA LEU A 135 8.30 13.92 -0.90
C LEU A 135 8.17 12.81 0.14
N ARG A 136 7.22 13.00 1.07
CA ARG A 136 6.86 12.00 2.07
C ARG A 136 5.35 11.78 2.04
N LEU A 137 4.93 10.53 2.10
CA LEU A 137 3.55 10.18 2.42
C LEU A 137 3.42 10.24 3.94
N TYR A 138 2.35 10.86 4.44
CA TYR A 138 2.07 10.90 5.87
C TYR A 138 0.65 10.46 6.18
N ALA A 139 0.47 9.98 7.40
CA ALA A 139 -0.82 9.72 7.99
C ALA A 139 -0.82 10.19 9.45
N LEU A 140 -1.93 10.77 9.88
CA LEU A 140 -2.15 11.25 11.24
C LEU A 140 -3.25 10.41 11.88
N ASP A 141 -2.97 9.77 13.01
CA ASP A 141 -3.97 8.96 13.72
C ASP A 141 -4.91 9.82 14.58
N LEU A 142 -5.98 9.22 15.10
CA LEU A 142 -6.90 9.92 16.01
C LEU A 142 -6.25 10.42 17.31
N MET A 143 -5.09 9.88 17.68
CA MET A 143 -4.33 10.27 18.87
C MET A 143 -3.36 11.43 18.61
N GLY A 144 -3.25 11.89 17.36
CA GLY A 144 -2.33 12.95 16.95
C GLY A 144 -0.90 12.47 16.66
N ASN A 145 -0.66 11.16 16.62
CA ASN A 145 0.63 10.62 16.17
C ASN A 145 0.75 10.80 14.65
N VAL A 146 1.89 11.33 14.23
CA VAL A 146 2.23 11.49 12.82
C VAL A 146 3.16 10.37 12.39
N TYR A 147 2.73 9.64 11.38
CA TYR A 147 3.52 8.62 10.71
C TYR A 147 3.90 9.14 9.33
N GLU A 148 5.17 8.99 8.95
CA GLU A 148 5.63 9.45 7.65
C GLU A 148 6.68 8.51 7.04
N GLY A 149 6.68 8.43 5.71
CA GLY A 149 7.65 7.66 4.95
C GLY A 149 7.98 8.32 3.61
N ARG A 150 9.24 8.19 3.18
CA ARG A 150 9.73 8.80 1.94
C ARG A 150 9.16 8.07 0.72
N ILE A 151 8.69 8.83 -0.27
CA ILE A 151 8.12 8.32 -1.54
C ILE A 151 8.99 8.76 -2.73
N GLY A 152 10.23 8.25 -2.78
CA GLY A 152 11.22 8.67 -3.76
C GLY A 152 10.84 8.38 -5.22
N ALA A 153 10.09 7.30 -5.49
CA ALA A 153 9.65 6.96 -6.86
C ALA A 153 8.63 7.97 -7.40
N VAL A 154 7.73 8.46 -6.56
CA VAL A 154 6.74 9.48 -6.92
C VAL A 154 7.42 10.82 -7.23
N LYS A 155 8.50 11.15 -6.51
CA LYS A 155 9.34 12.31 -6.87
C LYS A 155 9.95 12.17 -8.26
N LYS A 156 10.44 10.98 -8.61
CA LYS A 156 11.01 10.71 -9.94
C LYS A 156 9.95 10.86 -11.03
N LEU A 157 8.75 10.32 -10.83
CA LEU A 157 7.61 10.49 -11.74
C LEU A 157 7.32 11.98 -11.98
N LEU A 158 7.21 12.78 -10.93
CA LEU A 158 6.95 14.22 -11.08
C LEU A 158 8.07 14.96 -11.81
N ALA A 159 9.33 14.69 -11.48
CA ALA A 159 10.46 15.28 -12.20
C ALA A 159 10.49 14.87 -13.69
N SER A 160 10.14 13.63 -14.01
CA SER A 160 10.03 13.17 -15.41
C SER A 160 8.83 13.79 -16.15
N ALA A 161 7.77 14.15 -15.44
CA ALA A 161 6.63 14.89 -15.99
C ALA A 161 6.98 16.35 -16.30
N GLU A 162 7.68 17.01 -15.38
CA GLU A 162 8.15 18.40 -15.55
C GLU A 162 9.16 18.53 -16.69
N ASN A 163 10.08 17.58 -16.81
CA ASN A 163 11.11 17.58 -17.86
C ASN A 163 10.60 17.05 -19.22
N GLY A 164 9.29 16.81 -19.38
CA GLY A 164 8.68 16.32 -20.61
C GLY A 164 9.11 14.91 -21.05
N THR A 165 9.83 14.18 -20.19
CA THR A 165 10.44 12.88 -20.54
C THR A 165 9.44 11.73 -20.51
N LEU A 166 8.33 11.87 -19.76
CA LEU A 166 7.24 10.89 -19.76
C LEU A 166 6.56 10.76 -21.13
N SER A 167 6.40 11.86 -21.87
CA SER A 167 5.74 11.85 -23.19
C SER A 167 6.57 11.13 -24.28
N ALA A 168 7.90 11.10 -24.16
CA ALA A 168 8.78 10.46 -25.14
C ALA A 168 8.79 8.93 -25.04
N GLN A 169 8.57 8.35 -23.85
CA GLN A 169 8.45 6.90 -23.68
C GLN A 169 7.09 6.35 -24.15
N THR A 170 6.02 7.14 -24.00
CA THR A 170 4.68 6.78 -24.48
C THR A 170 4.59 6.78 -26.01
N ALA A 171 5.33 7.66 -26.68
CA ALA A 171 5.39 7.72 -28.15
C ALA A 171 6.27 6.63 -28.78
N SER A 172 7.39 6.27 -28.14
CA SER A 172 8.34 5.29 -28.70
C SER A 172 7.84 3.84 -28.67
N SER A 173 6.89 3.52 -27.78
CA SER A 173 6.28 2.18 -27.68
C SER A 173 4.99 2.02 -28.52
N ALA A 174 4.59 3.04 -29.29
CA ALA A 174 3.40 3.01 -30.15
C ALA A 174 3.70 2.69 -31.63
N GLN A 175 4.96 2.53 -32.02
CA GLN A 175 5.34 2.07 -33.37
C GLN A 175 5.75 0.59 -33.36
N THR A 176 4.76 -0.29 -33.32
CA THR A 176 4.87 -1.58 -34.00
C THR A 176 3.49 -1.89 -34.58
N ALA A 177 3.14 -1.15 -35.62
CA ALA A 177 1.98 -1.47 -36.46
C ALA A 177 2.28 -2.72 -37.30
N PRO A 178 1.27 -3.57 -37.57
CA PRO A 178 1.43 -4.86 -38.23
C PRO A 178 1.75 -4.68 -39.72
N ARG A 179 2.74 -5.42 -40.19
CA ARG A 179 3.15 -5.48 -41.61
C ARG A 179 2.17 -6.37 -42.39
N ASN A 180 1.15 -5.74 -42.96
CA ASN A 180 0.40 -6.22 -44.13
C ASN A 180 1.27 -5.95 -45.39
N LEU A 181 1.42 -6.76 -46.45
CA LEU A 181 0.60 -7.69 -47.28
C LEU A 181 1.62 -8.52 -48.16
N PRO A 182 1.29 -9.41 -49.16
CA PRO A 182 0.05 -9.50 -49.92
C PRO A 182 -0.55 -10.91 -50.19
N ASN A 183 -1.81 -10.80 -50.61
CA ASN A 183 -2.73 -11.72 -51.26
C ASN A 183 -2.12 -12.57 -52.40
N ALA A 184 -2.49 -13.86 -52.47
CA ALA A 184 -2.43 -14.67 -53.69
C ALA A 184 -3.58 -15.70 -53.67
N SER A 185 -4.47 -15.58 -54.65
CA SER A 185 -5.59 -16.48 -54.93
C SER A 185 -5.15 -17.62 -55.88
N SER A 186 -5.77 -18.79 -55.74
CA SER A 186 -6.03 -19.90 -56.71
C SER A 186 -5.69 -21.26 -56.08
N GLU A 187 -6.71 -22.05 -55.70
CA GLU A 187 -7.34 -23.17 -56.45
C GLU A 187 -6.77 -24.54 -56.04
N GLY A 188 -7.65 -25.50 -55.76
CA GLY A 188 -7.29 -26.93 -55.75
C GLY A 188 -7.82 -27.76 -54.57
N ALA A 189 -9.05 -28.25 -54.73
CA ALA A 189 -9.58 -29.57 -54.36
C ALA A 189 -8.99 -30.40 -53.18
N ASP A 190 -9.93 -30.89 -52.35
CA ASP A 190 -10.18 -32.31 -52.08
C ASP A 190 -10.06 -32.80 -50.61
N SER A 191 -11.15 -33.46 -50.20
CA SER A 191 -11.28 -34.58 -49.26
C SER A 191 -10.87 -34.47 -47.77
N GLY A 192 -11.83 -34.83 -46.91
CA GLY A 192 -11.54 -35.79 -45.83
C GLY A 192 -11.80 -35.36 -44.38
N LYS A 193 -13.05 -35.55 -43.93
CA LYS A 193 -13.50 -36.16 -42.66
C LYS A 193 -12.57 -36.20 -41.40
N THR A 194 -13.26 -36.01 -40.26
CA THR A 194 -13.00 -36.53 -38.88
C THR A 194 -11.80 -35.93 -38.13
N GLN A 195 -11.79 -35.75 -36.80
CA GLN A 195 -12.72 -35.68 -35.67
C GLN A 195 -11.81 -35.44 -34.43
N ASN A 196 -12.41 -35.07 -33.29
CA ASN A 196 -11.85 -35.10 -31.92
C ASN A 196 -11.03 -33.88 -31.47
N ALA A 197 -11.15 -33.38 -30.25
CA ALA A 197 -12.17 -33.55 -29.20
C ALA A 197 -11.84 -32.49 -28.13
N PHE A 198 -12.81 -31.66 -27.79
CA PHE A 198 -12.87 -30.97 -26.49
C PHE A 198 -13.55 -31.91 -25.50
N PRO A 199 -13.06 -32.10 -24.27
CA PRO A 199 -13.85 -32.74 -23.23
C PRO A 199 -14.79 -31.70 -22.57
N PRO A 200 -16.09 -32.00 -22.38
CA PRO A 200 -16.97 -31.18 -21.56
C PRO A 200 -17.00 -31.65 -20.10
N ALA A 201 -17.34 -30.70 -19.24
CA ALA A 201 -17.47 -30.83 -17.79
C ALA A 201 -18.52 -31.87 -17.36
N GLU A 202 -18.18 -32.69 -16.36
CA GLU A 202 -19.11 -33.56 -15.67
C GLU A 202 -20.07 -32.75 -14.79
N THR A 203 -21.36 -33.07 -14.97
CA THR A 203 -22.49 -32.61 -14.16
C THR A 203 -22.79 -33.73 -13.18
N GLU A 204 -22.63 -33.48 -11.88
CA GLU A 204 -23.01 -34.44 -10.84
C GLU A 204 -24.52 -34.36 -10.61
N GLN A 205 -25.23 -35.43 -10.94
CA GLN A 205 -26.67 -35.58 -10.69
C GLN A 205 -26.93 -36.16 -9.30
N VAL A 206 -27.94 -35.55 -8.69
CA VAL A 206 -28.74 -35.92 -7.53
C VAL A 206 -29.26 -37.36 -7.64
N GLN A 207 -29.25 -38.10 -6.53
CA GLN A 207 -30.00 -39.34 -6.37
C GLN A 207 -30.99 -39.20 -5.20
N ASP A 208 -32.26 -39.35 -5.53
CA ASP A 208 -33.42 -39.43 -4.62
C ASP A 208 -33.32 -40.65 -3.71
N GLU A 209 -33.67 -40.48 -2.43
CA GLU A 209 -34.36 -41.54 -1.68
C GLU A 209 -35.64 -40.98 -1.04
N THR A 210 -36.71 -41.70 -1.38
CA THR A 210 -38.11 -41.63 -0.99
C THR A 210 -38.38 -41.71 0.52
N GLY A 211 -39.40 -40.98 0.98
CA GLY A 211 -40.05 -41.21 2.27
C GLY A 211 -41.32 -40.37 2.49
N SER A 212 -42.47 -40.98 2.21
CA SER A 212 -43.87 -40.64 2.52
C SER A 212 -44.14 -39.60 3.65
N LYS A 213 -44.94 -38.55 3.40
CA LYS A 213 -46.43 -38.47 3.44
C LYS A 213 -47.03 -38.48 4.87
N GLU A 214 -47.81 -37.42 5.13
CA GLU A 214 -48.97 -37.26 6.03
C GLU A 214 -48.80 -36.09 7.01
N ASP A 215 -49.77 -35.24 7.30
CA ASP A 215 -51.02 -34.84 6.66
C ASP A 215 -51.56 -33.71 7.55
N SER A 216 -52.24 -32.71 6.97
CA SER A 216 -53.25 -31.86 7.64
C SER A 216 -52.82 -31.08 8.91
N ASP A 217 -53.45 -30.04 9.42
CA ASP A 217 -54.58 -29.20 9.11
C ASP A 217 -54.39 -27.97 10.03
N LYS A 218 -55.02 -26.83 9.69
CA LYS A 218 -55.64 -25.81 10.58
C LYS A 218 -55.01 -25.57 11.97
N GLU A 219 -54.61 -24.35 12.33
CA GLU A 219 -55.42 -23.14 12.49
C GLU A 219 -54.49 -21.95 12.78
#